data_AF-A0A920NDD6-F1
#
_entry.id   AF-A0A920NDD6-F1
#
_cell.length_a   1.000
_cell.length_b   1.000
_cell.length_c   1.000
_cell.angle_alpha   90.00
_cell.angle_beta   90.00
_cell.angle_gamma   90.00
#
_symmetry.space_group_name_H-M   'P 1'
#
loop_
_entity.id
_entity.type
_entity.pdbx_description
1 polymer ?
#
loop_
_entity_poly.entity_id
_entity_poly.type
_entity_poly.pdbx_seq_one_letter_code
_entity_poly.pdbx_strand_id
1 'polypeptide(L)'
;MGISGFINEGSICGHELMPMLWCSASPSSFVTFDAYERVASSMLDHLANLMPLDAVYLDLHGAMVTDHQQDGEGELLARVRSVIGPDIPLVVSLDLHANITSRMFATADVLVGYRTYPHVDMAETGRKAAKILDKMLTGVRPSKAMFKFEFLIPLVWQCTLVEPVNPYIKN
;
A
#
# COMPACT_ATOMS: atom_id res chain seq x y z
N MET A 1 -4.96 1.18 12.06
CA MET A 1 -4.72 1.48 10.63
C MET A 1 -3.38 0.89 10.21
N GLY A 2 -3.12 0.71 8.91
CA GLY A 2 -1.82 0.25 8.41
C GLY A 2 -0.67 1.09 8.94
N ILE A 3 -0.75 2.40 8.72
CA ILE A 3 0.28 3.36 9.11
C ILE A 3 0.65 3.30 10.60
N SER A 4 -0.34 3.15 11.50
CA SER A 4 -0.08 3.05 12.94
C SER A 4 0.71 1.79 13.32
N GLY A 5 0.49 0.68 12.61
CA GLY A 5 1.24 -0.55 12.80
C GLY A 5 2.67 -0.41 12.31
N PHE A 6 2.84 0.20 11.13
CA PHE A 6 4.16 0.46 10.56
C PHE A 6 5.00 1.37 11.45
N ILE A 7 4.45 2.48 11.95
CA ILE A 7 5.17 3.43 12.83
C ILE A 7 5.66 2.75 14.10
N ASN A 8 4.80 1.96 14.75
CA ASN A 8 5.14 1.26 15.99
C ASN A 8 6.29 0.26 15.75
N GLU A 9 6.15 -0.61 14.74
CA GLU A 9 7.17 -1.60 14.43
C GLU A 9 8.47 -0.96 13.93
N GLY A 10 8.40 0.07 13.09
CA GLY A 10 9.57 0.82 12.64
C GLY A 10 10.35 1.46 13.80
N SER A 11 9.64 1.96 14.81
CA SER A 11 10.26 2.48 16.03
C SER A 11 10.95 1.37 16.84
N ILE A 12 10.35 0.18 16.92
CA ILE A 12 10.95 -1.01 17.57
C ILE A 12 12.21 -1.47 16.82
N CYS A 13 12.18 -1.44 15.48
CA CYS A 13 13.34 -1.72 14.62
C CYS A 13 14.43 -0.62 14.68
N GLY A 14 14.18 0.50 15.37
CA GLY A 14 15.12 1.60 15.50
C GLY A 14 15.26 2.47 14.25
N HIS A 15 14.25 2.47 13.37
CA HIS A 15 14.24 3.32 12.18
C HIS A 15 13.93 4.77 12.54
N GLU A 16 14.62 5.71 11.89
CA GLU A 16 14.20 7.11 11.86
C GLU A 16 13.05 7.27 10.86
N LEU A 17 11.88 7.67 11.36
CA LEU A 17 10.68 7.80 10.53
C LEU A 17 10.54 9.25 10.06
N MET A 18 10.45 9.45 8.75
CA MET A 18 10.21 10.74 8.11
C MET A 18 8.73 10.83 7.65
N PRO A 19 7.79 11.27 8.50
CA PRO A 19 6.39 11.37 8.13
C PRO A 19 6.17 12.47 7.10
N MET A 20 5.28 12.22 6.14
CA MET A 20 4.90 13.19 5.11
C MET A 20 3.41 13.55 5.23
N LEU A 21 2.57 12.96 4.37
CA LEU A 21 1.16 13.24 4.28
C LEU A 21 0.37 11.93 4.41
N TRP A 22 -0.75 12.02 5.11
CA TRP A 22 -1.74 10.94 5.17
C TRP A 22 -3.13 11.54 5.03
N CYS A 23 -3.92 11.02 4.10
CA CYS A 23 -5.25 11.53 3.78
C CYS A 23 -6.26 10.38 3.81
N SER A 24 -7.48 10.69 4.24
CA SER A 24 -8.61 9.74 4.20
C SER A 24 -9.90 10.47 3.87
N ALA A 25 -10.77 9.77 3.16
CA ALA A 25 -12.11 10.20 2.80
C ALA A 25 -13.04 8.98 2.88
N SER A 26 -14.34 9.22 3.10
CA SER A 26 -15.33 8.15 3.05
C SER A 26 -15.40 7.55 1.64
N PRO A 27 -15.53 6.22 1.49
CA PRO A 27 -15.67 5.58 0.19
C PRO A 27 -16.84 6.19 -0.60
N SER A 28 -16.57 6.59 -1.84
CA SER A 28 -17.55 7.22 -2.72
C SER A 28 -17.15 6.99 -4.19
N SER A 29 -17.57 7.89 -5.07
CA SER A 29 -17.19 7.93 -6.48
C SER A 29 -15.75 8.44 -6.67
N PHE A 30 -15.44 8.82 -7.90
CA PHE A 30 -14.12 9.20 -8.37
C PHE A 30 -13.52 10.37 -7.57
N VAL A 31 -12.22 10.29 -7.35
CA VAL A 31 -11.43 11.43 -6.87
C VAL A 31 -11.29 12.42 -8.03
N THR A 32 -11.58 13.69 -7.78
CA THR A 32 -11.47 14.70 -8.83
C THR A 32 -10.03 14.86 -9.28
N PHE A 33 -9.83 15.25 -10.56
CA PHE A 33 -8.52 15.56 -11.10
C PHE A 33 -7.73 16.50 -10.17
N ASP A 34 -8.37 17.59 -9.77
CA ASP A 34 -7.79 18.62 -8.90
C ASP A 34 -7.38 18.08 -7.52
N ALA A 35 -8.23 17.26 -6.89
CA ALA A 35 -7.92 16.67 -5.59
C ALA A 35 -6.74 15.69 -5.68
N TYR A 36 -6.75 14.82 -6.69
CA TYR A 36 -5.67 13.85 -6.90
C TYR A 36 -4.34 14.54 -7.18
N GLU A 37 -4.30 15.45 -8.16
CA GLU A 37 -3.06 16.11 -8.56
C GLU A 37 -2.50 16.98 -7.43
N ARG A 38 -3.35 17.67 -6.64
CA ARG A 38 -2.91 18.45 -5.48
C ARG A 38 -2.26 17.57 -4.41
N VAL A 39 -2.92 16.48 -4.02
CA VAL A 39 -2.42 15.59 -2.96
C VAL A 39 -1.18 14.83 -3.43
N ALA A 40 -1.22 14.25 -4.64
CA ALA A 40 -0.09 13.51 -5.20
C ALA A 40 1.13 14.41 -5.39
N SER A 41 0.97 15.62 -5.95
CA SER A 41 2.10 16.55 -6.12
C SER A 41 2.69 16.95 -4.77
N SER A 42 1.86 17.27 -3.77
CA SER A 42 2.34 17.58 -2.43
C SER A 42 3.10 16.41 -1.78
N MET A 43 2.66 15.16 -1.98
CA MET A 43 3.41 13.99 -1.51
C MET A 43 4.77 13.86 -2.20
N LEU A 44 4.82 14.07 -3.52
CA LEU A 44 6.05 13.95 -4.31
C LEU A 44 7.05 15.08 -3.99
N ASP A 45 6.57 16.30 -3.76
CA ASP A 45 7.41 17.43 -3.35
C ASP A 45 8.03 17.19 -1.98
N HIS A 46 7.25 16.70 -1.00
CA HIS A 46 7.79 16.31 0.30
C HIS A 46 8.82 15.18 0.18
N LEU A 47 8.50 14.15 -0.61
CA LEU A 47 9.41 13.03 -0.83
C LEU A 47 10.73 13.49 -1.45
N ALA A 48 10.69 14.34 -2.48
CA ALA A 48 11.88 14.88 -3.12
C ALA A 48 12.75 15.70 -2.16
N ASN A 49 12.14 16.49 -1.27
CA ASN A 49 12.85 17.29 -0.27
C ASN A 49 13.48 16.47 0.85
N LEU A 50 12.96 15.27 1.11
CA LEU A 50 13.47 14.35 2.14
C LEU A 50 14.60 13.44 1.64
N MET A 51 14.85 13.41 0.33
CA MET A 51 15.91 12.57 -0.23
C MET A 51 17.31 13.01 0.25
N PRO A 52 18.25 12.06 0.44
CA PRO A 52 18.11 10.62 0.23
C PRO A 52 17.40 9.89 1.40
N LEU A 53 16.63 8.85 1.06
CA LEU A 53 16.00 7.93 2.01
C LEU A 53 16.50 6.49 1.79
N ASP A 54 16.50 5.67 2.83
CA ASP A 54 16.89 4.25 2.72
C ASP A 54 15.75 3.37 2.18
N ALA A 55 14.50 3.76 2.39
CA ALA A 55 13.30 3.06 1.92
C ALA A 55 12.07 3.97 1.98
N VAL A 56 11.01 3.57 1.26
CA VAL A 56 9.70 4.22 1.29
C VAL A 56 8.60 3.22 1.62
N TYR A 57 7.72 3.63 2.52
CA TYR A 57 6.49 2.93 2.84
C TYR A 57 5.27 3.80 2.53
N LEU A 58 4.24 3.21 1.93
CA LEU A 58 2.95 3.85 1.70
C LEU A 58 1.80 3.00 2.27
N ASP A 59 0.91 3.64 3.01
CA ASP A 59 -0.35 3.05 3.47
C ASP A 59 -1.47 3.52 2.52
N LEU A 60 -1.86 2.67 1.57
CA LEU A 60 -2.83 3.00 0.52
C LEU A 60 -4.05 2.07 0.60
N HIS A 61 -5.19 2.54 0.08
CA HIS A 61 -6.37 1.67 -0.05
C HIS A 61 -6.16 0.64 -1.18
N GLY A 62 -5.70 1.08 -2.35
CA GLY A 62 -5.47 0.23 -3.52
C GLY A 62 -6.63 0.14 -4.50
N ALA A 63 -7.70 0.93 -4.32
CA ALA A 63 -8.88 0.92 -5.19
C ALA A 63 -9.31 2.34 -5.62
N MET A 64 -8.40 3.32 -5.52
CA MET A 64 -8.68 4.68 -5.92
C MET A 64 -8.82 4.77 -7.44
N VAL A 65 -9.95 5.35 -7.85
CA VAL A 65 -10.21 5.77 -9.22
C VAL A 65 -10.34 7.27 -9.23
N THR A 66 -9.73 7.92 -10.21
CA THR A 66 -9.87 9.36 -10.44
C THR A 66 -10.72 9.60 -11.68
N ASP A 67 -11.21 10.84 -11.85
CA ASP A 67 -11.97 11.24 -13.06
C ASP A 67 -11.17 11.03 -14.36
N HIS A 68 -9.83 10.99 -14.28
CA HIS A 68 -8.92 10.88 -15.42
C HIS A 68 -8.10 9.60 -15.47
N GLN A 69 -8.09 8.76 -14.42
CA GLN A 69 -7.28 7.55 -14.32
C GLN A 69 -8.00 6.44 -13.55
N GLN A 70 -8.04 5.25 -14.16
CA GLN A 70 -8.65 4.06 -13.54
C GLN A 70 -7.76 3.40 -12.47
N ASP A 71 -6.45 3.64 -12.52
CA ASP A 71 -5.45 3.07 -11.62
C ASP A 71 -4.75 4.19 -10.85
N GLY A 72 -5.44 4.75 -9.86
CA GLY A 72 -4.96 5.89 -9.08
C GLY A 72 -3.70 5.54 -8.28
N GLU A 73 -3.66 4.38 -7.62
CA GLU A 73 -2.48 3.93 -6.88
C GLU A 73 -1.32 3.54 -7.81
N GLY A 74 -1.55 2.85 -8.92
CA GLY A 74 -0.47 2.50 -9.85
C GLY A 74 0.20 3.74 -10.45
N GLU A 75 -0.56 4.77 -10.78
CA GLU A 75 -0.02 6.08 -11.18
C GLU A 75 0.80 6.73 -10.06
N LEU A 76 0.29 6.76 -8.82
CA LEU A 76 1.02 7.33 -7.67
C LEU A 76 2.33 6.58 -7.42
N LEU A 77 2.31 5.24 -7.45
CA LEU A 77 3.50 4.42 -7.28
C LEU A 77 4.53 4.67 -8.38
N ALA A 78 4.10 4.83 -9.63
CA ALA A 78 5.00 5.15 -10.74
C ALA A 78 5.70 6.49 -10.52
N ARG A 79 4.95 7.53 -10.10
CA ARG A 79 5.53 8.84 -9.79
C ARG A 79 6.50 8.78 -8.60
N VAL A 80 6.15 8.07 -7.54
CA VAL A 80 7.05 7.84 -6.38
C VAL A 80 8.33 7.16 -6.85
N ARG A 81 8.22 6.11 -7.66
CA ARG A 81 9.37 5.38 -8.21
C ARG A 81 10.28 6.27 -9.06
N SER A 82 9.72 7.21 -9.82
CA SER A 82 10.52 8.20 -10.57
C SER A 82 11.33 9.13 -9.67
N VAL A 83 10.88 9.41 -8.44
CA VAL A 83 11.61 10.24 -7.48
C VAL A 83 12.71 9.45 -6.75
N ILE A 84 12.39 8.24 -6.27
CA ILE A 84 13.30 7.46 -5.42
C ILE A 84 14.27 6.59 -6.22
N GLY A 85 14.04 6.42 -7.52
CA GLY A 85 14.84 5.53 -8.36
C GLY A 85 14.54 4.04 -8.15
N PRO A 86 15.22 3.17 -8.91
CA PRO A 86 14.90 1.74 -8.95
C PRO A 86 15.39 0.96 -7.72
N ASP A 87 16.38 1.47 -7.00
CA ASP A 87 17.11 0.70 -5.98
C ASP A 87 16.56 0.86 -4.55
N ILE A 88 15.87 1.97 -4.28
CA ILE A 88 15.26 2.24 -2.97
C ILE A 88 14.03 1.34 -2.79
N PRO A 89 13.95 0.51 -1.73
CA PRO A 89 12.77 -0.30 -1.45
C PRO A 89 11.49 0.52 -1.37
N LEU A 90 10.45 0.08 -2.08
CA LEU A 90 9.09 0.62 -2.02
C LEU A 90 8.13 -0.48 -1.54
N VAL A 91 7.68 -0.36 -0.30
CA VAL A 91 6.73 -1.28 0.33
C VAL A 91 5.38 -0.61 0.52
N VAL A 92 4.29 -1.28 0.18
CA VAL A 92 2.94 -0.71 0.24
C VAL A 92 2.03 -1.64 1.01
N SER A 93 1.31 -1.13 2.02
CA SER A 93 0.15 -1.85 2.57
C SER A 93 -1.11 -1.47 1.81
N LEU A 94 -1.97 -2.46 1.59
CA LEU A 94 -3.20 -2.34 0.82
C LEU A 94 -4.40 -2.90 1.56
N ASP A 95 -5.56 -2.35 1.25
CA ASP A 95 -6.85 -2.90 1.68
C ASP A 95 -7.11 -4.27 1.02
N LEU A 96 -7.93 -5.12 1.66
CA LEU A 96 -8.37 -6.38 1.08
C LEU A 96 -9.16 -6.18 -0.22
N HIS A 97 -9.83 -5.03 -0.37
CA HIS A 97 -10.59 -4.65 -1.55
C HIS A 97 -9.74 -3.98 -2.65
N ALA A 98 -8.41 -3.98 -2.52
CA ALA A 98 -7.53 -3.36 -3.51
C ALA A 98 -7.68 -3.98 -4.91
N ASN A 99 -7.78 -3.12 -5.92
CA ASN A 99 -7.72 -3.46 -7.34
C ASN A 99 -6.26 -3.54 -7.80
N ILE A 100 -5.51 -4.54 -7.32
CA ILE A 100 -4.06 -4.67 -7.59
C ILE A 100 -3.78 -4.74 -9.10
N THR A 101 -3.23 -3.70 -9.71
CA THR A 101 -2.95 -3.67 -11.16
C THR A 101 -1.56 -4.23 -11.49
N SER A 102 -1.32 -4.57 -12.76
CA SER A 102 0.01 -4.95 -13.24
C SER A 102 1.05 -3.85 -13.02
N ARG A 103 0.62 -2.57 -13.09
CA ARG A 103 1.47 -1.42 -12.82
C ARG A 103 1.88 -1.36 -11.36
N MET A 104 0.93 -1.45 -10.42
CA MET A 104 1.22 -1.52 -8.99
C MET A 104 2.18 -2.68 -8.69
N PHE A 105 1.87 -3.87 -9.23
CA PHE A 105 2.67 -5.07 -9.04
C PHE A 105 4.08 -4.93 -9.60
N ALA A 106 4.27 -4.28 -10.75
CA ALA A 106 5.60 -4.05 -11.32
C ALA A 106 6.41 -3.03 -10.49
N THR A 107 5.78 -1.93 -10.07
CA THR A 107 6.46 -0.77 -9.50
C THR A 107 6.84 -0.90 -8.02
N ALA A 108 5.97 -1.48 -7.19
CA ALA A 108 6.26 -1.70 -5.77
C ALA A 108 7.11 -2.96 -5.59
N ASP A 109 8.11 -2.94 -4.71
CA ASP A 109 8.91 -4.13 -4.43
C ASP A 109 8.10 -5.17 -3.65
N VAL A 110 7.24 -4.70 -2.73
CA VAL A 110 6.35 -5.52 -1.93
C VAL A 110 4.99 -4.85 -1.77
N LEU A 111 3.92 -5.63 -1.97
CA LEU A 111 2.54 -5.27 -1.64
C LEU A 111 2.06 -6.18 -0.51
N VAL A 112 1.55 -5.60 0.58
CA VAL A 112 1.05 -6.34 1.75
C VAL A 112 -0.43 -6.03 1.97
N GLY A 113 -1.31 -6.98 1.65
CA GLY A 113 -2.75 -6.80 1.79
C GLY A 113 -3.28 -7.17 3.19
N TYR A 114 -4.35 -6.50 3.61
CA TYR A 114 -5.20 -6.97 4.71
C TYR A 114 -5.73 -8.37 4.39
N ARG A 115 -5.98 -9.17 5.43
CA ARG A 115 -6.46 -10.54 5.33
C ARG A 115 -7.88 -10.72 5.87
N THR A 116 -8.41 -9.74 6.59
CA THR A 116 -9.72 -9.86 7.26
C THR A 116 -10.75 -8.87 6.74
N TYR A 117 -12.01 -9.33 6.68
CA TYR A 117 -13.20 -8.50 6.52
C TYR A 117 -14.30 -9.01 7.47
N PRO A 118 -14.80 -8.20 8.43
CA PRO A 118 -14.41 -6.81 8.72
C PRO A 118 -12.92 -6.63 9.04
N HIS A 119 -12.35 -5.49 8.67
CA HIS A 119 -10.91 -5.23 8.80
C HIS A 119 -10.52 -5.05 10.27
N VAL A 120 -9.92 -6.09 10.86
CA VAL A 120 -9.36 -6.06 12.22
C VAL A 120 -7.83 -6.18 12.23
N ASP A 121 -7.23 -6.49 11.09
CA ASP A 121 -5.80 -6.75 10.95
C ASP A 121 -5.01 -5.62 10.26
N MET A 122 -5.59 -4.42 10.14
CA MET A 122 -4.94 -3.28 9.49
C MET A 122 -3.58 -2.95 10.12
N ALA A 123 -3.53 -2.81 11.45
CA ALA A 123 -2.27 -2.50 12.14
C ALA A 123 -1.26 -3.65 12.02
N GLU A 124 -1.72 -4.90 12.07
CA GLU A 124 -0.83 -6.05 11.88
C GLU A 124 -0.23 -6.07 10.46
N THR A 125 -1.01 -5.67 9.46
CA THR A 125 -0.52 -5.54 8.07
C THR A 125 0.59 -4.49 7.97
N GLY A 126 0.43 -3.34 8.62
CA GLY A 126 1.48 -2.32 8.70
C GLY A 126 2.75 -2.82 9.40
N ARG A 127 2.62 -3.58 10.50
CA ARG A 127 3.78 -4.21 11.17
C ARG A 127 4.47 -5.22 10.26
N LYS A 128 3.71 -6.03 9.52
CA LYS A 128 4.26 -6.97 8.53
C LYS A 128 5.04 -6.23 7.44
N ALA A 129 4.51 -5.12 6.93
CA ALA A 129 5.21 -4.27 5.98
C ALA A 129 6.53 -3.72 6.53
N ALA A 130 6.54 -3.21 7.77
CA ALA A 130 7.76 -2.73 8.44
C ALA A 130 8.82 -3.84 8.59
N LYS A 131 8.43 -5.03 9.06
CA LYS A 131 9.34 -6.18 9.18
C LYS A 131 9.92 -6.64 7.84
N ILE A 132 9.15 -6.54 6.77
CA ILE A 132 9.65 -6.88 5.42
C ILE A 132 10.65 -5.81 4.95
N LEU A 133 10.32 -4.54 5.15
CA LEU A 133 11.18 -3.41 4.81
C LEU A 133 12.51 -3.47 5.58
N ASP A 134 12.49 -3.73 6.89
CA ASP A 134 13.68 -3.94 7.73
C ASP A 134 14.59 -5.04 7.15
N LYS A 135 14.02 -6.20 6.80
CA LYS A 135 14.78 -7.26 6.11
C LYS A 135 15.37 -6.80 4.78
N MET A 136 14.63 -6.00 4.01
CA MET A 136 15.13 -5.49 2.73
C MET A 136 16.32 -4.54 2.91
N LEU A 137 16.34 -3.75 3.99
CA LEU A 137 17.47 -2.90 4.35
C LEU A 137 18.72 -3.73 4.72
N THR A 138 18.55 -4.94 5.24
CA THR A 138 19.67 -5.89 5.47
C THR A 138 20.15 -6.62 4.21
N GLY A 139 19.59 -6.31 3.03
CA GLY A 139 19.98 -6.90 1.74
C GLY A 139 19.07 -8.01 1.22
N VAL A 140 18.00 -8.37 1.93
CA VAL A 140 17.00 -9.31 1.41
C VAL A 140 16.28 -8.70 0.20
N ARG A 141 16.05 -9.49 -0.85
CA ARG A 141 15.30 -9.07 -2.05
C ARG A 141 14.17 -10.07 -2.32
N PRO A 142 12.92 -9.76 -1.92
CA PRO A 142 11.78 -10.65 -2.14
C PRO A 142 11.50 -10.87 -3.62
N SER A 143 11.13 -12.10 -3.98
CA SER A 143 10.51 -12.38 -5.28
C SER A 143 8.99 -12.26 -5.18
N LYS A 144 8.33 -11.80 -6.24
CA LYS A 144 6.88 -11.61 -6.31
C LYS A 144 6.29 -12.32 -7.52
N ALA A 145 5.07 -12.86 -7.37
CA ALA A 145 4.26 -13.44 -8.45
C ALA A 145 2.81 -12.97 -8.30
N MET A 146 2.09 -12.83 -9.42
CA MET A 146 0.69 -12.40 -9.44
C MET A 146 -0.15 -13.37 -10.26
N PHE A 147 -1.29 -13.77 -9.72
CA PHE A 147 -2.33 -14.52 -10.41
C PHE A 147 -3.68 -13.87 -10.10
N LYS A 148 -4.49 -13.65 -11.13
CA LYS A 148 -5.82 -13.05 -11.00
C LYS A 148 -6.88 -14.03 -11.48
N PHE A 149 -7.89 -14.24 -10.64
CA PHE A 149 -9.08 -14.99 -11.04
C PHE A 149 -10.04 -14.10 -11.83
N GLU A 150 -10.68 -14.66 -12.85
CA GLU A 150 -11.65 -13.95 -13.68
C GLU A 150 -13.08 -14.03 -13.11
N PHE A 151 -13.24 -13.64 -11.84
CA PHE A 151 -14.56 -13.50 -11.21
C PHE A 151 -14.56 -12.38 -10.16
N LEU A 152 -15.76 -11.90 -9.84
CA LEU A 152 -15.98 -10.93 -8.76
C LEU A 152 -16.71 -11.61 -7.59
N ILE A 153 -16.33 -11.24 -6.37
CA ILE A 153 -17.05 -11.65 -5.16
C ILE A 153 -18.11 -10.59 -4.86
N PRO A 154 -19.41 -10.94 -4.80
CA PRO A 154 -20.45 -10.00 -4.40
C PRO A 154 -20.14 -9.39 -3.04
N LEU A 155 -20.41 -8.09 -2.87
CA LEU A 155 -20.09 -7.34 -1.64
C LEU A 155 -20.58 -8.05 -0.37
N VAL A 156 -21.77 -8.66 -0.44
CA VAL A 156 -22.39 -9.37 0.69
C VAL A 156 -21.65 -10.64 1.13
N TRP A 157 -20.74 -11.19 0.31
CA TRP A 157 -20.05 -12.47 0.53
C TRP A 157 -18.54 -12.30 0.73
N GLN A 158 -18.10 -11.10 1.11
CA GLN A 158 -16.67 -10.81 1.34
C GLN A 158 -16.24 -11.06 2.80
N CYS A 159 -17.15 -11.44 3.69
CA CYS A 159 -16.83 -11.73 5.10
C CYS A 159 -15.85 -12.89 5.20
N THR A 160 -14.68 -12.64 5.80
CA THR A 160 -13.61 -13.64 5.92
C THR A 160 -13.80 -14.58 7.09
N LEU A 161 -14.82 -14.36 7.93
CA LEU A 161 -15.18 -15.24 9.06
C LEU A 161 -16.05 -16.43 8.63
N VAL A 162 -16.47 -16.46 7.37
CA VAL A 162 -17.31 -17.53 6.80
C VAL A 162 -16.64 -18.17 5.59
N GLU A 163 -17.13 -19.35 5.20
CA GLU A 163 -16.73 -20.02 3.97
C GLU A 163 -17.04 -19.14 2.75
N PRO A 164 -16.22 -19.19 1.67
CA PRO A 164 -15.10 -20.11 1.47
C PRO A 164 -13.75 -19.60 1.99
N VAL A 165 -13.67 -18.37 2.53
CA VAL A 165 -12.39 -17.71 2.81
C VAL A 165 -11.81 -18.11 4.17
N ASN A 166 -12.67 -18.38 5.17
CA ASN A 166 -12.27 -18.68 6.55
C ASN A 166 -11.14 -19.71 6.68
N PRO A 167 -11.15 -20.88 6.00
CA PRO A 167 -10.08 -21.88 6.13
C PRO A 167 -8.69 -21.39 5.67
N TYR A 168 -8.64 -20.34 4.85
CA TYR A 168 -7.41 -19.78 4.29
C TYR A 168 -6.83 -18.63 5.11
N ILE A 169 -7.60 -18.04 6.03
CA ILE A 169 -7.12 -16.98 6.92
C ILE A 169 -6.41 -17.62 8.11
N LYS A 170 -5.08 -17.67 8.04
CA LYS A 170 -4.22 -18.13 9.14
C LYS A 170 -3.58 -16.92 9.83
N ASN A 171 -3.62 -16.93 11.17
CA ASN A 171 -2.94 -15.96 12.03
C ASN A 171 -1.42 -16.00 11.82
#